data_AF-A0A0F9IWK1-F1
#
_entry.id   AF-A0A0F9IWK1-F1
#
_cell.length_a   1.000
_cell.length_b   1.000
_cell.length_c   1.000
_cell.angle_alpha   90.00
_cell.angle_beta   90.00
_cell.angle_gamma   90.00
#
_symmetry.space_group_name_H-M   'P 1'
#
loop_
_entity.id
_entity.type
_entity.pdbx_description
1 polymer ?
#
loop_
_entity_poly.entity_id
_entity_poly.type
_entity_poly.pdbx_seq_one_letter_code
_entity_poly.pdbx_strand_id
1 'polypeptide(L)'
;MKLSHPDMGQTKQPVVQNSPRSQTYVVDDQTTPTEPYNPPTPTIDDRLAQFETPAEEPTVTEYPLPPKKSISKTLEKLIFIGKTTEEVEIDGIKFELSTLTNKEHGEIVKAMYRFSEAADLFTVRVLTLANALKKIDGLSIEDIEIEGDFEDNFHKRMSIIDYLQLSVVEELFDKYEGLIKEEDEASEEDKEIKNS
;
A
#
# COMPACT_ATOMS: atom_id res chain seq x y z
N MET A 1 7.63 12.40 -66.36
CA MET A 1 7.53 11.66 -65.09
C MET A 1 6.51 12.37 -64.22
N LYS A 2 5.34 11.77 -63.98
CA LYS A 2 4.27 12.30 -63.12
C LYS A 2 4.17 11.36 -61.91
N LEU A 3 4.57 11.82 -60.74
CA LEU A 3 4.33 11.12 -59.47
C LEU A 3 3.14 11.81 -58.78
N SER A 4 1.99 11.15 -58.79
CA SER A 4 0.81 11.55 -58.01
C SER A 4 1.00 11.14 -56.57
N HIS A 5 0.72 12.04 -55.63
CA HIS A 5 0.67 11.72 -54.21
C HIS A 5 -0.69 11.08 -53.86
N PRO A 6 -0.71 10.04 -53.01
CA PRO A 6 -1.95 9.48 -52.49
C PRO A 6 -2.53 10.38 -51.39
N ASP A 7 -3.84 10.56 -51.49
CA ASP A 7 -4.74 11.33 -50.65
C ASP A 7 -4.87 10.69 -49.26
N MET A 8 -4.61 11.45 -48.18
CA MET A 8 -4.80 10.98 -46.81
C MET A 8 -6.26 11.18 -46.40
N GLY A 9 -7.04 10.10 -46.44
CA GLY A 9 -8.39 10.04 -45.93
C GLY A 9 -8.45 10.36 -44.43
N GLN A 10 -9.15 11.44 -44.10
CA GLN A 10 -9.49 11.81 -42.72
C GLN A 10 -10.40 10.74 -42.09
N THR A 11 -9.87 9.99 -41.13
CA THR A 11 -10.64 9.13 -40.24
C THR A 11 -11.43 10.00 -39.26
N LYS A 12 -12.77 9.92 -39.36
CA LYS A 12 -13.73 10.54 -38.44
C LYS A 12 -13.54 9.92 -37.04
N GLN A 13 -13.22 10.75 -36.06
CA GLN A 13 -13.31 10.35 -34.65
C GLN A 13 -14.79 10.30 -34.21
N PRO A 14 -15.24 9.24 -33.53
CA PRO A 14 -16.52 9.26 -32.85
C PRO A 14 -16.40 10.03 -31.53
N VAL A 15 -17.17 11.11 -31.39
CA VAL A 15 -17.38 11.81 -30.12
C VAL A 15 -18.23 10.91 -29.23
N VAL A 16 -17.61 10.24 -28.27
CA VAL A 16 -18.29 9.59 -27.15
C VAL A 16 -18.00 10.44 -25.92
N GLN A 17 -18.98 11.22 -25.48
CA GLN A 17 -18.95 11.89 -24.19
C GLN A 17 -20.29 11.65 -23.48
N ASN A 18 -20.44 10.42 -22.98
CA ASN A 18 -21.43 10.10 -21.97
C ASN A 18 -20.87 10.55 -20.62
N SER A 19 -21.20 11.77 -20.21
CA SER A 19 -20.98 12.21 -18.83
C SER A 19 -22.03 11.54 -17.92
N PRO A 20 -21.64 10.80 -16.87
CA PRO A 20 -22.58 10.39 -15.85
C PRO A 20 -23.06 11.62 -15.07
N ARG A 21 -24.36 11.91 -15.17
CA ARG A 21 -25.04 12.88 -14.31
C ARG A 21 -24.92 12.42 -12.86
N SER A 22 -24.21 13.18 -12.03
CA SER A 22 -24.29 13.08 -10.59
C SER A 22 -25.74 13.30 -10.15
N GLN A 23 -26.37 12.25 -9.63
CA GLN A 23 -27.62 12.38 -8.89
C GLN A 23 -27.27 12.88 -7.49
N THR A 24 -27.41 14.18 -7.27
CA THR A 24 -27.46 14.76 -5.93
C THR A 24 -28.78 14.35 -5.29
N TYR A 25 -28.72 13.51 -4.25
CA TYR A 25 -29.84 13.28 -3.36
C TYR A 25 -30.09 14.56 -2.55
N VAL A 26 -31.21 15.21 -2.82
CA VAL A 26 -31.79 16.24 -1.96
C VAL A 26 -32.62 15.49 -0.91
N VAL A 27 -32.17 15.51 0.34
CA VAL A 27 -32.98 15.04 1.47
C VAL A 27 -33.96 16.17 1.79
N ASP A 28 -35.25 15.92 1.52
CA ASP A 28 -36.33 16.81 1.94
C ASP A 28 -36.45 16.78 3.46
N ASP A 29 -36.00 17.86 4.10
CA ASP A 29 -36.15 18.11 5.52
C ASP A 29 -37.53 18.74 5.76
N GLN A 30 -38.51 17.93 6.16
CA GLN A 30 -39.82 18.40 6.61
C GLN A 30 -40.02 18.15 8.11
N THR A 31 -39.77 19.22 8.87
CA THR A 31 -40.60 19.77 9.96
C THR A 31 -40.97 18.86 11.14
N THR A 32 -40.49 19.20 12.34
CA THR A 32 -41.28 19.91 13.37
C THR A 32 -40.43 20.26 14.61
N PRO A 33 -40.62 21.43 15.24
CA PRO A 33 -39.90 21.81 16.46
C PRO A 33 -40.59 21.21 17.68
N THR A 34 -39.93 20.28 18.37
CA THR A 34 -40.36 19.79 19.69
C THR A 34 -39.78 20.70 20.77
N GLU A 35 -40.63 21.17 21.67
CA GLU A 35 -40.27 22.02 22.82
C GLU A 35 -39.11 21.44 23.66
N PRO A 36 -38.28 22.29 24.29
CA PRO A 36 -37.22 21.80 25.17
C PRO A 36 -37.81 21.20 26.45
N TYR A 37 -37.77 19.87 26.55
CA TYR A 37 -38.02 19.15 27.80
C TYR A 37 -36.91 19.49 28.79
N ASN A 38 -37.26 20.19 29.87
CA ASN A 38 -36.36 20.57 30.94
C ASN A 38 -36.55 19.57 32.10
N PRO A 39 -35.72 18.52 32.24
CA PRO A 39 -35.82 17.64 33.40
C PRO A 39 -35.39 18.41 34.66
N PRO A 40 -36.09 18.24 35.80
CA PRO A 40 -35.67 18.87 37.05
C PRO A 40 -34.27 18.38 37.42
N THR A 41 -33.34 19.32 37.56
CA THR A 41 -32.01 19.08 38.13
C THR A 41 -32.14 18.53 39.54
N PRO A 42 -31.61 17.33 39.85
CA PRO A 42 -31.51 16.87 41.23
C PRO A 42 -30.57 17.81 42.00
N THR A 43 -31.06 18.34 43.11
CA THR A 43 -30.30 19.13 44.07
C THR A 43 -29.12 18.33 44.62
N ILE A 44 -28.02 19.04 44.89
CA ILE A 44 -26.71 18.47 45.28
C ILE A 44 -26.78 17.65 46.59
N ASP A 45 -27.77 17.90 47.44
CA ASP A 45 -27.89 17.30 48.77
C ASP A 45 -28.34 15.83 48.78
N ASP A 46 -28.95 15.31 47.70
CA ASP A 46 -29.42 13.90 47.66
C ASP A 46 -28.35 12.89 47.16
N ARG A 47 -27.16 13.37 46.77
CA ARG A 47 -26.07 12.50 46.23
C ARG A 47 -25.05 12.06 47.27
N LEU A 48 -25.10 12.58 48.51
CA LEU A 48 -24.08 12.31 49.53
C LEU A 48 -24.37 11.10 50.44
N ALA A 49 -25.52 10.44 50.31
CA ALA A 49 -25.93 9.37 51.23
C ALA A 49 -25.76 7.93 50.71
N GLN A 50 -25.09 7.70 49.58
CA GLN A 50 -25.00 6.35 48.97
C GLN A 50 -23.58 5.82 48.67
N PHE A 51 -22.52 6.47 49.15
CA PHE A 51 -21.15 5.95 48.98
C PHE A 51 -20.51 5.57 50.32
N GLU A 52 -21.11 4.61 51.02
CA GLU A 52 -20.40 3.82 52.03
C GLU A 52 -20.59 2.32 51.75
N THR A 53 -19.96 1.85 50.68
CA THR A 53 -19.55 0.46 50.57
C THR A 53 -18.02 0.45 50.50
N PRO A 54 -17.32 -0.27 51.38
CA PRO A 54 -15.87 -0.37 51.30
C PRO A 54 -15.55 -1.02 49.95
N ALA A 55 -14.86 -0.26 49.09
CA ALA A 55 -14.33 -0.78 47.85
C ALA A 55 -13.36 -1.91 48.21
N GLU A 56 -13.75 -3.16 47.95
CA GLU A 56 -12.79 -4.22 47.73
C GLU A 56 -11.89 -3.74 46.58
N GLU A 57 -10.65 -3.42 46.91
CA GLU A 57 -9.64 -3.08 45.92
C GLU A 57 -9.61 -4.23 44.90
N PRO A 58 -9.80 -3.96 43.59
CA PRO A 58 -9.59 -5.00 42.60
C PRO A 58 -8.15 -5.43 42.74
N THR A 59 -7.94 -6.66 43.21
CA THR A 59 -6.65 -7.32 43.21
C THR A 59 -6.19 -7.32 41.77
N VAL A 60 -5.27 -6.41 41.47
CA VAL A 60 -4.57 -6.35 40.18
C VAL A 60 -3.88 -7.68 40.06
N THR A 61 -4.51 -8.60 39.32
CA THR A 61 -3.86 -9.79 38.84
C THR A 61 -2.75 -9.27 37.93
N GLU A 62 -1.53 -9.22 38.45
CA GLU A 62 -0.32 -9.00 37.66
C GLU A 62 -0.31 -10.10 36.60
N TYR A 63 -0.84 -9.79 35.42
CA TYR A 63 -0.55 -10.58 34.24
C TYR A 63 0.97 -10.52 34.09
N PRO A 64 1.68 -11.66 34.18
CA PRO A 64 3.13 -11.65 34.01
C PRO A 64 3.40 -11.08 32.62
N LEU A 65 3.96 -9.86 32.58
CA LEU A 65 4.36 -9.23 31.34
C LEU A 65 5.27 -10.23 30.61
N PRO A 66 4.94 -10.62 29.36
CA PRO A 66 5.78 -11.54 28.63
C PRO A 66 7.20 -10.97 28.55
N PRO A 67 8.24 -11.81 28.64
CA PRO A 67 9.62 -11.35 28.68
C PRO A 67 9.90 -10.45 27.46
N LYS A 68 10.38 -9.22 27.69
CA LYS A 68 10.59 -8.17 26.66
C LYS A 68 11.28 -8.65 25.37
N LYS A 69 12.09 -9.70 25.42
CA LYS A 69 12.79 -10.28 24.26
C LYS A 69 11.91 -11.14 23.33
N SER A 70 10.77 -11.67 23.78
CA SER A 70 9.87 -12.45 22.91
C SER A 70 8.91 -11.56 22.12
N ILE A 71 8.57 -10.38 22.65
CA ILE A 71 7.61 -9.46 22.03
C ILE A 71 8.19 -8.87 20.73
N SER A 72 9.49 -8.52 20.69
CA SER A 72 10.10 -7.93 19.50
C SER A 72 10.08 -8.87 18.29
N LYS A 73 10.45 -10.14 18.49
CA LYS A 73 10.41 -11.16 17.41
C LYS A 73 9.00 -11.46 16.94
N THR A 74 8.03 -11.44 17.85
CA THR A 74 6.61 -11.64 17.52
C THR A 74 6.06 -10.44 16.76
N LEU A 75 6.42 -9.22 17.14
CA LEU A 75 6.09 -7.99 16.41
C LEU A 75 6.70 -7.98 15.00
N GLU A 76 7.98 -8.35 14.86
CA GLU A 76 8.62 -8.49 13.55
C GLU A 76 7.85 -9.47 12.65
N LYS A 77 7.49 -10.64 13.19
CA LYS A 77 6.66 -11.61 12.44
C LYS A 77 5.27 -11.09 12.09
N LEU A 78 4.65 -10.30 12.97
CA LEU A 78 3.35 -9.67 12.72
C LEU A 78 3.42 -8.57 11.65
N ILE A 79 4.51 -7.80 11.62
CA ILE A 79 4.73 -6.75 10.62
C ILE A 79 4.92 -7.35 9.22
N PHE A 80 5.52 -8.55 9.13
CA PHE A 80 5.82 -9.21 7.86
C PHE A 80 4.87 -10.37 7.50
N ILE A 81 3.70 -10.48 8.16
CA ILE A 81 2.85 -11.67 8.04
C ILE A 81 2.23 -11.87 6.65
N GLY A 82 2.26 -10.85 5.78
CA GLY A 82 1.83 -10.91 4.38
C GLY A 82 2.96 -10.68 3.37
N LYS A 83 4.22 -10.63 3.81
CA LYS A 83 5.31 -10.36 2.88
C LYS A 83 5.69 -11.65 2.15
N THR A 84 5.42 -11.69 0.85
CA THR A 84 5.81 -12.80 -0.03
C THR A 84 7.13 -12.46 -0.70
N THR A 85 8.03 -13.44 -0.80
CA THR A 85 9.32 -13.33 -1.46
C THR A 85 9.47 -14.48 -2.43
N GLU A 86 9.95 -14.19 -3.65
CA GLU A 86 10.22 -15.19 -4.68
C GLU A 86 11.62 -14.95 -5.27
N GLU A 87 12.29 -16.04 -5.61
CA GLU A 87 13.54 -16.04 -6.34
C GLU A 87 13.26 -16.31 -7.82
N VAL A 88 13.64 -15.37 -8.68
CA VAL A 88 13.46 -15.41 -10.13
C VAL A 88 14.84 -15.55 -10.79
N GLU A 89 15.01 -16.52 -11.67
CA GLU A 89 16.26 -16.70 -12.42
C GLU A 89 16.08 -16.21 -13.87
N ILE A 90 16.90 -15.24 -14.29
CA ILE A 90 16.91 -14.68 -15.65
C ILE A 90 18.34 -14.81 -16.17
N ASP A 91 18.53 -15.52 -17.29
CA ASP A 91 19.83 -15.75 -17.93
C ASP A 91 20.94 -16.25 -16.98
N GLY A 92 20.57 -17.06 -15.99
CA GLY A 92 21.49 -17.63 -15.01
C GLY A 92 21.85 -16.69 -13.85
N ILE A 93 21.23 -15.51 -13.77
CA ILE A 93 21.33 -14.59 -12.64
C ILE A 93 20.07 -14.72 -11.79
N LYS A 94 20.25 -14.87 -10.47
CA LYS A 94 19.16 -15.00 -9.50
C LYS A 94 18.78 -13.65 -8.93
N PHE A 95 17.51 -13.30 -9.01
CA PHE A 95 16.92 -12.08 -8.45
C PHE A 95 15.94 -12.45 -7.34
N GLU A 96 16.04 -11.81 -6.18
CA GLU A 96 15.09 -12.02 -5.08
C GLU A 96 14.11 -10.84 -5.03
N LEU A 97 12.86 -11.07 -5.41
CA LEU A 97 11.77 -10.09 -5.39
C LEU A 97 10.92 -10.30 -4.13
N SER A 98 10.35 -9.21 -3.61
CA SER A 98 9.40 -9.29 -2.51
C SER A 98 8.28 -8.27 -2.64
N THR A 99 7.11 -8.61 -2.11
CA THR A 99 5.96 -7.69 -2.09
C THR A 99 6.26 -6.45 -1.25
N LEU A 100 5.69 -5.33 -1.67
CA LEU A 100 5.93 -4.04 -1.06
C LEU A 100 5.09 -3.87 0.21
N THR A 101 5.73 -3.36 1.25
CA THR A 101 5.04 -2.91 2.45
C THR A 101 4.35 -1.57 2.21
N ASN A 102 3.33 -1.24 3.03
CA ASN A 102 2.68 0.08 3.00
C ASN A 102 3.66 1.25 3.11
N LYS A 103 4.77 1.06 3.84
CA LYS A 103 5.82 2.08 3.95
C LYS A 103 6.54 2.28 2.61
N GLU A 104 6.95 1.19 1.95
CA GLU A 104 7.63 1.22 0.66
C GLU A 104 6.70 1.80 -0.44
N HIS A 105 5.41 1.45 -0.43
CA HIS A 105 4.42 2.10 -1.31
C HIS A 105 4.33 3.61 -1.08
N GLY A 106 4.30 4.05 0.18
CA GLY A 106 4.33 5.48 0.50
C GLY A 106 5.60 6.18 0.02
N GLU A 107 6.75 5.49 0.02
CA GLU A 107 8.01 6.01 -0.52
C GLU A 107 7.97 6.15 -2.05
N ILE A 108 7.40 5.18 -2.77
CA ILE A 108 7.21 5.25 -4.23
C ILE A 108 6.29 6.41 -4.60
N VAL A 109 5.15 6.56 -3.92
CA VAL A 109 4.21 7.66 -4.16
C VAL A 109 4.87 9.02 -3.90
N LYS A 110 5.67 9.15 -2.84
CA LYS A 110 6.45 10.36 -2.57
C LYS A 110 7.49 10.63 -3.66
N ALA A 111 8.16 9.60 -4.15
CA ALA A 111 9.13 9.72 -5.23
C ALA A 111 8.43 10.16 -6.53
N MET A 112 7.27 9.60 -6.85
CA MET A 112 6.46 10.01 -8.00
C MET A 112 6.11 11.50 -7.99
N TYR A 113 5.80 12.10 -6.83
CA TYR A 113 5.54 13.54 -6.73
C TYR A 113 6.75 14.43 -7.05
N ARG A 114 7.98 13.89 -6.98
CA ARG A 114 9.19 14.61 -7.39
C ARG A 114 9.35 14.63 -8.92
N PHE A 115 8.77 13.65 -9.59
CA PHE A 115 8.62 13.65 -11.04
C PHE A 115 7.38 14.49 -11.40
N SER A 116 7.41 15.20 -12.53
CA SER A 116 6.30 16.07 -12.94
C SER A 116 5.03 15.26 -13.28
N GLU A 117 3.92 15.92 -13.64
CA GLU A 117 2.63 15.27 -14.01
C GLU A 117 2.73 14.20 -15.11
N ALA A 118 3.88 14.05 -15.79
CA ALA A 118 4.15 13.03 -16.79
C ALA A 118 5.18 12.00 -16.32
N ALA A 119 5.09 11.52 -15.07
CA ALA A 119 5.80 10.30 -14.69
C ALA A 119 5.36 9.16 -15.63
N ASP A 120 6.30 8.67 -16.44
CA ASP A 120 6.03 7.58 -17.38
C ASP A 120 5.73 6.30 -16.60
N LEU A 121 4.93 5.41 -17.18
CA LEU A 121 4.69 4.07 -16.64
C LEU A 121 6.01 3.35 -16.37
N PHE A 122 7.01 3.59 -17.23
CA PHE A 122 8.36 3.08 -17.02
C PHE A 122 8.98 3.56 -15.69
N THR A 123 8.86 4.84 -15.36
CA THR A 123 9.36 5.38 -14.09
C THR A 123 8.70 4.70 -12.89
N VAL A 124 7.38 4.48 -12.95
CA VAL A 124 6.65 3.78 -11.88
C VAL A 124 7.16 2.34 -11.70
N ARG A 125 7.43 1.63 -12.81
CA ARG A 125 8.00 0.28 -12.77
C ARG A 125 9.38 0.26 -12.12
N VAL A 126 10.26 1.18 -12.53
CA VAL A 126 11.61 1.30 -11.96
C VAL A 126 11.54 1.59 -10.46
N LEU A 127 10.72 2.55 -10.04
CA LEU A 127 10.56 2.89 -8.61
C LEU A 127 10.00 1.69 -7.81
N THR A 128 9.09 0.94 -8.41
CA THR A 128 8.53 -0.28 -7.79
C THR A 128 9.60 -1.33 -7.60
N LEU A 129 10.35 -1.67 -8.67
CA LEU A 129 11.42 -2.66 -8.62
C LEU A 129 12.58 -2.25 -7.71
N ALA A 130 12.92 -0.96 -7.64
CA ALA A 130 13.94 -0.44 -6.74
C ALA A 130 13.64 -0.70 -5.25
N ASN A 131 12.37 -0.94 -4.90
CA ASN A 131 11.96 -1.32 -3.54
C ASN A 131 11.64 -2.82 -3.43
N ALA A 132 11.10 -3.43 -4.48
CA ALA A 132 10.72 -4.83 -4.48
C ALA A 132 11.95 -5.77 -4.55
N LEU A 133 12.98 -5.39 -5.31
CA LEU A 133 14.20 -6.19 -5.48
C LEU A 133 15.08 -6.11 -4.22
N LYS A 134 15.36 -7.27 -3.62
CA LYS A 134 16.14 -7.39 -2.38
C LYS A 134 17.55 -7.89 -2.62
N LYS A 135 17.72 -8.88 -3.51
CA LYS A 135 19.03 -9.46 -3.80
C LYS A 135 19.24 -9.72 -5.29
N ILE A 136 20.51 -9.70 -5.70
CA ILE A 136 20.99 -10.12 -7.01
C ILE A 136 22.15 -11.08 -6.77
N ASP A 137 22.04 -12.31 -7.27
CA ASP A 137 23.00 -13.41 -7.10
C ASP A 137 23.41 -13.64 -5.64
N GLY A 138 22.43 -13.56 -4.73
CA GLY A 138 22.64 -13.71 -3.29
C GLY A 138 23.24 -12.49 -2.58
N LEU A 139 23.65 -11.45 -3.30
CA LEU A 139 24.11 -10.18 -2.74
C LEU A 139 22.93 -9.24 -2.50
N SER A 140 22.86 -8.62 -1.33
CA SER A 140 21.85 -7.59 -1.05
C SER A 140 22.03 -6.41 -1.99
N ILE A 141 20.94 -5.89 -2.53
CA ILE A 141 20.97 -4.73 -3.44
C ILE A 141 21.63 -3.50 -2.76
N GLU A 142 21.54 -3.41 -1.44
CA GLU A 142 22.14 -2.33 -0.65
C GLU A 142 23.67 -2.42 -0.62
N ASP A 143 24.20 -3.64 -0.69
CA ASP A 143 25.63 -3.95 -0.60
C ASP A 143 26.33 -3.89 -1.98
N ILE A 144 25.58 -3.85 -3.08
CA ILE A 144 26.15 -3.75 -4.44
C ILE A 144 26.85 -2.39 -4.58
N GLU A 145 28.16 -2.39 -4.79
CA GLU A 145 28.91 -1.16 -5.06
C GLU A 145 28.80 -0.81 -6.55
N ILE A 146 28.22 0.36 -6.84
CA ILE A 146 28.20 0.96 -8.17
C ILE A 146 28.91 2.31 -8.11
N GLU A 147 29.64 2.65 -9.18
CA GLU A 147 30.29 3.96 -9.28
C GLU A 147 29.23 5.05 -9.46
N GLY A 148 29.18 5.99 -8.51
CA GLY A 148 28.27 7.14 -8.57
C GLY A 148 28.22 7.90 -7.25
N ASP A 149 27.85 9.18 -7.32
CA ASP A 149 27.58 10.01 -6.15
C ASP A 149 26.07 9.96 -5.86
N PHE A 150 25.68 9.14 -4.88
CA PHE A 150 24.27 8.91 -4.54
C PHE A 150 23.92 9.65 -3.26
N GLU A 151 22.86 10.47 -3.32
CA GLU A 151 22.38 11.21 -2.15
C GLU A 151 21.78 10.30 -1.06
N ASP A 152 21.17 9.19 -1.47
CA ASP A 152 20.59 8.20 -0.56
C ASP A 152 20.61 6.77 -1.14
N ASN A 153 20.31 5.79 -0.29
CA ASN A 153 20.21 4.38 -0.68
C ASN A 153 19.10 4.14 -1.71
N PHE A 154 18.07 4.98 -1.76
CA PHE A 154 16.96 4.83 -2.70
C PHE A 154 17.41 5.14 -4.14
N HIS A 155 18.12 6.25 -4.35
CA HIS A 155 18.69 6.63 -5.65
C HIS A 155 19.73 5.61 -6.11
N LYS A 156 20.51 5.04 -5.17
CA LYS A 156 21.42 3.92 -5.47
C LYS A 156 20.65 2.72 -6.01
N ARG A 157 19.59 2.26 -5.32
CA ARG A 157 18.76 1.14 -5.79
C ARG A 157 18.11 1.43 -7.14
N MET A 158 17.56 2.63 -7.32
CA MET A 158 16.97 3.06 -8.59
C MET A 158 17.99 3.00 -9.73
N SER A 159 19.20 3.50 -9.49
CA SER A 159 20.28 3.48 -10.48
C SER A 159 20.69 2.06 -10.87
N ILE A 160 20.71 1.11 -9.93
CA ILE A 160 20.96 -0.31 -10.23
C ILE A 160 19.92 -0.84 -11.23
N ILE A 161 18.63 -0.53 -11.02
CA ILE A 161 17.56 -0.94 -11.94
C ILE A 161 17.70 -0.23 -13.29
N ASP A 162 18.07 1.05 -13.32
CA ASP A 162 18.28 1.82 -14.55
C ASP A 162 19.45 1.27 -15.40
N TYR A 163 20.44 0.62 -14.78
CA TYR A 163 21.52 -0.07 -15.49
C TYR A 163 21.12 -1.42 -16.09
N LEU A 164 19.97 -1.99 -15.69
CA LEU A 164 19.46 -3.22 -16.28
C LEU A 164 18.89 -2.96 -17.67
N GLN A 165 18.97 -3.98 -18.53
CA GLN A 165 18.32 -3.91 -19.84
C GLN A 165 16.80 -3.88 -19.67
N LEU A 166 16.12 -3.10 -20.53
CA LEU A 166 14.66 -2.95 -20.48
C LEU A 166 13.91 -4.28 -20.46
N SER A 167 14.36 -5.27 -21.23
CA SER A 167 13.75 -6.61 -21.25
C SER A 167 13.78 -7.31 -19.89
N VAL A 168 14.90 -7.16 -19.15
CA VAL A 168 15.04 -7.73 -17.80
C VAL A 168 14.15 -6.98 -16.82
N VAL A 169 14.06 -5.65 -16.95
CA VAL A 169 13.18 -4.82 -16.11
C VAL A 169 11.71 -5.21 -16.32
N GLU A 170 11.28 -5.41 -17.57
CA GLU A 170 9.91 -5.83 -17.88
C GLU A 170 9.61 -7.23 -17.33
N GLU A 171 10.52 -8.19 -17.54
CA GLU A 171 10.34 -9.56 -17.02
C GLU A 171 10.28 -9.60 -15.49
N LEU A 172 11.15 -8.86 -14.80
CA LEU A 172 11.10 -8.75 -13.34
C LEU A 172 9.81 -8.09 -12.85
N PHE A 173 9.31 -7.09 -13.59
CA PHE A 173 8.06 -6.42 -13.24
C PHE A 173 6.85 -7.35 -13.42
N ASP A 174 6.80 -8.12 -14.50
CA ASP A 174 5.74 -9.09 -14.75
C ASP A 174 5.71 -10.18 -13.66
N LYS A 175 6.88 -10.63 -13.20
CA LYS A 175 7.00 -11.56 -12.07
C LYS A 175 6.51 -10.94 -10.77
N TYR A 176 6.87 -9.69 -10.51
CA TYR A 176 6.36 -8.95 -9.37
C TYR A 176 4.83 -8.78 -9.40
N GLU A 177 4.22 -8.49 -10.55
CA GLU A 177 2.75 -8.46 -10.69
C GLU A 177 2.11 -9.83 -10.45
N GLY A 178 2.80 -10.92 -10.83
CA GLY A 178 2.40 -12.28 -10.50
C GLY A 178 2.31 -12.51 -8.99
N LEU A 179 3.32 -12.08 -8.25
CA LEU A 179 3.34 -12.19 -6.79
C LEU A 179 2.18 -11.49 -6.10
N ILE A 180 1.81 -10.29 -6.58
CA ILE A 180 0.66 -9.56 -6.03
C ILE A 180 -0.63 -10.35 -6.25
N LYS A 181 -0.82 -10.91 -7.45
CA LYS A 181 -2.03 -11.68 -7.77
C LYS A 181 -2.13 -12.96 -6.93
N GLU A 182 -1.02 -13.66 -6.74
CA GLU A 182 -0.97 -14.85 -5.88
C GLU A 182 -1.30 -14.51 -4.41
N GLU A 183 -0.82 -13.37 -3.91
CA GLU A 183 -1.16 -12.88 -2.56
C GLU A 183 -2.66 -12.58 -2.41
N ASP A 184 -3.25 -11.93 -3.42
CA ASP A 184 -4.68 -11.61 -3.43
C ASP A 184 -5.55 -12.87 -3.47
N GLU A 185 -5.22 -13.84 -4.35
CA GLU A 185 -5.95 -15.11 -4.49
C GLU A 185 -5.88 -15.97 -3.22
N ALA A 186 -4.70 -16.10 -2.61
CA ALA A 186 -4.54 -16.81 -1.33
C ALA A 186 -5.40 -16.20 -0.20
N SER A 187 -5.59 -14.88 -0.23
CA SER A 187 -6.43 -14.17 0.74
C SER A 187 -7.94 -14.39 0.55
N GLU A 188 -8.38 -14.84 -0.63
CA GLU A 188 -9.78 -15.11 -0.96
C GLU A 188 -10.17 -16.55 -0.61
N GLU A 189 -9.31 -17.54 -0.89
CA GLU A 189 -9.56 -18.94 -0.54
C GLU A 189 -9.74 -19.15 0.98
N ASP A 190 -8.95 -18.44 1.80
CA ASP A 190 -9.07 -18.46 3.26
C ASP A 190 -10.39 -17.87 3.79
N LYS A 191 -11.06 -17.02 3.01
CA LYS A 191 -12.38 -16.45 3.37
C LYS A 191 -13.51 -17.43 3.05
N GLU A 192 -13.38 -18.26 2.01
CA GLU A 192 -14.38 -19.27 1.68
C GLU A 192 -14.39 -20.44 2.67
N ILE A 193 -13.23 -20.86 3.17
CA ILE A 193 -13.11 -21.95 4.14
C ILE A 193 -13.72 -21.57 5.50
N LYS A 194 -13.69 -20.28 5.89
CA LYS A 194 -14.30 -19.80 7.16
C LYS A 194 -15.81 -19.57 7.07
N ASN A 195 -16.36 -19.52 5.85
CA ASN A 195 -17.80 -19.34 5.61
C ASN A 195 -18.52 -20.65 5.23
N SER A 196 -17.80 -21.78 5.20
CA SER A 196 -18.33 -23.14 5.01
C SER A 196 -18.36 -23.91 6.33
#